data_AF-K3XBV0-F1
#
_entry.id   AF-K3XBV0-F1
#
_cell.length_a   1.000
_cell.length_b   1.000
_cell.length_c   1.000
_cell.angle_alpha   90.00
_cell.angle_beta   90.00
_cell.angle_gamma   90.00
#
_symmetry.space_group_name_H-M   'P 1'
#
loop_
_entity.id
_entity.type
_entity.pdbx_description
1 polymer ?
#
loop_
_entity_poly.entity_id
_entity_poly.type
_entity_poly.pdbx_seq_one_letter_code
_entity_poly.pdbx_strand_id
1 'polypeptide(L)'
;MEKRHKGAEGTSTVMGESERTSAAINNMMDQSLSVSATRQNASARAKFDRFLKVYRSTTSSLASLNKDDVTRELFGCFLTFLYDDKAIGWQTSMSYLSSIRRQLEG
;
A
#
# COMPACT_ATOMS: atom_id res chain seq x y z
N MET A 1 -25.87 61.85 -28.78
CA MET A 1 -26.19 61.56 -27.37
C MET A 1 -26.68 60.12 -27.28
N GLU A 2 -26.58 59.48 -26.11
CA GLU A 2 -27.02 58.10 -25.76
C GLU A 2 -25.96 57.01 -25.98
N LYS A 3 -24.99 56.83 -25.08
CA LYS A 3 -24.95 56.07 -23.80
C LYS A 3 -25.15 54.53 -23.93
N ARG A 4 -24.00 53.86 -23.72
CA ARG A 4 -23.75 52.65 -22.91
C ARG A 4 -24.32 51.32 -23.40
N HIS A 5 -23.42 50.40 -23.75
CA HIS A 5 -23.58 48.98 -23.43
C HIS A 5 -22.39 48.54 -22.57
N LYS A 6 -22.68 48.23 -21.31
CA LYS A 6 -21.77 47.60 -20.34
C LYS A 6 -21.83 46.10 -20.63
N GLY A 7 -20.83 45.58 -21.32
CA GLY A 7 -20.65 44.14 -21.55
C GLY A 7 -20.33 43.46 -20.23
N ALA A 8 -21.14 42.45 -19.90
CA ALA A 8 -21.05 41.65 -18.70
C ALA A 8 -19.76 40.83 -18.65
N GLU A 9 -19.25 40.69 -17.43
CA GLU A 9 -18.19 39.79 -17.04
C GLU A 9 -18.60 38.35 -17.37
N GLY A 10 -17.76 37.68 -18.16
CA GLY A 10 -17.87 36.26 -18.45
C GLY A 10 -16.48 35.65 -18.38
N THR A 11 -15.96 35.45 -17.17
CA THR A 11 -14.84 34.52 -16.93
C THR A 11 -15.37 33.12 -17.18
N SER A 12 -15.41 32.74 -18.46
CA SER A 12 -15.64 31.36 -18.87
C SER A 12 -14.37 30.57 -18.57
N THR A 13 -14.31 29.98 -17.37
CA THR A 13 -13.33 28.95 -17.04
C THR A 13 -13.67 27.71 -17.86
N VAL A 14 -13.27 27.72 -19.13
CA VAL A 14 -13.19 26.52 -19.95
C VAL A 14 -11.95 25.77 -19.49
N MET A 15 -12.06 25.01 -18.39
CA MET A 15 -11.06 23.97 -18.09
C MET A 15 -11.13 22.96 -19.24
N GLY A 16 -10.08 23.00 -20.08
CA GLY A 16 -9.98 22.25 -21.31
C GLY A 16 -10.13 20.76 -21.05
N GLU A 17 -10.82 20.06 -21.94
CA GLU A 17 -11.11 18.62 -21.86
C GLU A 17 -9.84 17.76 -21.63
N SER A 18 -8.66 18.26 -22.04
CA SER A 18 -7.35 17.67 -21.74
C SER A 18 -7.03 17.57 -20.24
N GLU A 19 -7.33 18.60 -19.44
CA GLU A 19 -7.05 18.61 -17.99
C GLU A 19 -8.00 17.69 -17.22
N ARG A 20 -9.26 17.58 -17.69
CA ARG A 20 -10.24 16.63 -17.15
C ARG A 20 -9.81 15.18 -17.41
N THR A 21 -9.22 14.93 -18.57
CA THR A 21 -8.76 13.59 -18.97
C THR A 21 -7.52 13.17 -18.17
N SER A 22 -6.55 14.07 -17.98
CA SER A 22 -5.35 13.77 -17.17
C SER A 22 -5.68 13.54 -15.69
N ALA A 23 -6.60 14.33 -15.12
CA ALA A 23 -7.06 14.13 -13.75
C ALA A 23 -7.80 12.78 -13.56
N ALA A 24 -8.63 12.39 -14.53
CA ALA A 24 -9.29 11.08 -14.52
C ALA A 24 -8.28 9.93 -14.57
N ILE A 25 -7.28 10.02 -15.44
CA ILE A 25 -6.21 9.03 -15.55
C ILE A 25 -5.42 8.93 -14.23
N ASN A 26 -5.02 10.06 -13.64
CA ASN A 26 -4.30 10.07 -12.37
C ASN A 26 -5.11 9.41 -11.24
N ASN A 27 -6.42 9.67 -11.18
CA ASN A 27 -7.30 9.03 -10.20
C ASN A 27 -7.42 7.51 -10.42
N MET A 28 -7.42 7.05 -11.68
CA MET A 28 -7.44 5.61 -11.98
C MET A 28 -6.10 4.93 -11.64
N MET A 29 -4.97 5.61 -11.88
CA MET A 29 -3.66 5.12 -11.48
C MET A 29 -3.53 5.04 -9.95
N ASP A 30 -3.95 6.08 -9.23
CA ASP A 30 -3.93 6.13 -7.76
C ASP A 30 -4.75 5.00 -7.13
N GLN A 31 -5.98 4.79 -7.62
CA GLN A 31 -6.82 3.66 -7.18
C GLN A 31 -6.15 2.31 -7.44
N SER A 32 -5.54 2.14 -8.61
CA SER A 32 -4.86 0.88 -8.97
C SER A 32 -3.63 0.62 -8.09
N LEU A 33 -2.87 1.67 -7.77
CA LEU A 33 -1.73 1.61 -6.86
C LEU A 33 -2.17 1.30 -5.43
N SER A 34 -3.26 1.93 -4.96
CA SER A 34 -3.86 1.69 -3.66
C SER A 34 -4.36 0.25 -3.50
N VAL A 35 -5.06 -0.29 -4.51
CA VAL A 35 -5.49 -1.70 -4.54
C VAL A 35 -4.29 -2.65 -4.55
N SER A 36 -3.25 -2.32 -5.30
CA SER A 36 -2.01 -3.12 -5.37
C SER A 36 -1.28 -3.15 -4.02
N ALA A 37 -1.13 -2.00 -3.37
CA ALA A 37 -0.54 -1.89 -2.04
C ALA A 37 -1.35 -2.67 -0.99
N THR A 38 -2.69 -2.59 -1.07
CA THR A 38 -3.59 -3.32 -0.16
C THR A 38 -3.44 -4.83 -0.33
N ARG A 39 -3.39 -5.32 -1.58
CA ARG A 39 -3.16 -6.73 -1.89
C ARG A 39 -1.79 -7.22 -1.43
N GLN A 40 -0.75 -6.41 -1.60
CA GLN A 40 0.59 -6.74 -1.09
C GLN A 40 0.62 -6.82 0.43
N ASN A 41 -0.04 -5.90 1.13
CA ASN A 41 -0.14 -5.94 2.59
C ASN A 41 -0.92 -7.17 3.09
N ALA A 42 -1.99 -7.56 2.40
CA ALA A 42 -2.73 -8.79 2.72
C ALA A 42 -1.88 -10.05 2.49
N SER A 43 -1.11 -10.09 1.39
CA SER A 43 -0.23 -11.21 1.08
C SER A 43 0.91 -11.34 2.09
N ALA A 44 1.53 -10.22 2.48
CA ALA A 44 2.56 -10.18 3.51
C ALA A 44 2.04 -10.74 4.83
N ARG A 45 0.84 -10.31 5.26
CA ARG A 45 0.17 -10.84 6.47
C ARG A 45 -0.06 -12.33 6.41
N ALA A 46 -0.62 -12.83 5.32
CA ALA A 46 -0.89 -14.26 5.16
C ALA A 46 0.40 -15.11 5.23
N LYS A 47 1.51 -14.62 4.64
CA LYS A 47 2.82 -15.29 4.73
C LYS A 47 3.38 -15.25 6.14
N PHE A 48 3.24 -14.11 6.82
CA PHE A 48 3.72 -13.96 8.19
C PHE A 48 2.94 -14.83 9.18
N ASP A 49 1.61 -14.91 9.07
CA ASP A 49 0.79 -15.82 9.88
C ASP A 49 1.17 -17.28 9.66
N ARG A 50 1.44 -17.66 8.40
CA ARG A 50 1.93 -19.02 8.10
C ARG A 50 3.30 -19.27 8.74
N PHE A 51 4.19 -18.30 8.69
CA PHE A 51 5.49 -18.36 9.37
C PHE A 51 5.34 -18.54 10.88
N LEU A 52 4.49 -17.75 11.54
CA LEU A 52 4.29 -17.82 12.99
C LEU A 52 3.77 -19.19 13.45
N LYS A 53 2.91 -19.82 12.64
CA LYS A 53 2.43 -21.19 12.88
C LYS A 53 3.54 -22.23 12.91
N VAL A 54 4.58 -22.03 12.09
CA VAL A 54 5.76 -22.91 12.02
C VAL A 54 6.78 -22.56 13.11
N TYR A 55 6.96 -21.26 13.38
CA TYR A 55 8.02 -20.75 14.25
C TYR A 55 7.71 -20.85 15.75
N ARG A 56 6.45 -20.62 16.16
CA ARG A 56 6.10 -20.43 17.59
C ARG A 56 4.94 -21.28 18.10
N SER A 57 3.98 -21.68 17.25
CA SER A 57 2.89 -22.66 17.50
C SER A 57 1.72 -22.35 16.55
N THR A 58 0.87 -23.34 16.25
CA THR A 58 -0.27 -23.23 15.32
C THR A 58 -1.31 -22.14 15.66
N THR A 59 -1.30 -21.61 16.88
CA THR A 59 -2.26 -20.58 17.34
C THR A 59 -1.75 -19.15 17.19
N SER A 60 -0.48 -18.95 16.83
CA SER A 60 0.10 -17.61 16.69
C SER A 60 -0.30 -16.94 15.37
N SER A 61 -0.65 -15.66 15.44
CA SER A 61 -0.91 -14.78 14.31
C SER A 61 -0.31 -13.40 14.55
N LEU A 62 -0.27 -12.54 13.53
CA LEU A 62 0.20 -11.16 13.68
C LEU A 62 -0.54 -10.42 14.81
N ALA A 63 -1.84 -10.69 14.98
CA ALA A 63 -2.69 -10.05 15.99
C ALA A 63 -2.41 -10.53 17.42
N SER A 64 -1.70 -11.66 17.60
CA SER A 64 -1.38 -12.22 18.91
C SER A 64 0.01 -11.84 19.40
N LEU A 65 0.76 -11.01 18.66
CA LEU A 65 2.11 -10.60 19.04
C LEU A 65 2.11 -9.35 19.91
N ASN A 66 2.93 -9.36 20.95
CA ASN A 66 3.19 -8.22 21.80
C ASN A 66 4.40 -7.43 21.27
N LYS A 67 4.63 -6.20 21.75
CA LYS A 67 5.80 -5.40 21.34
C LYS A 67 7.13 -6.12 21.62
N ASP A 68 7.20 -6.86 22.72
CA ASP A 68 8.40 -7.61 23.12
C ASP A 68 8.69 -8.80 22.18
N ASP A 69 7.69 -9.25 21.43
CA ASP A 69 7.85 -10.32 20.44
C ASP A 69 8.48 -9.83 19.13
N VAL A 70 8.49 -8.53 18.88
CA VAL A 70 8.96 -7.90 17.64
C VAL A 70 10.47 -7.73 17.69
N THR A 71 11.20 -8.85 17.65
CA THR A 71 12.66 -8.89 17.76
C THR A 71 13.35 -8.92 16.39
N ARG A 72 14.63 -8.51 16.36
CA ARG A 72 15.48 -8.66 15.17
C ARG A 72 15.57 -10.13 14.72
N GLU A 73 15.59 -11.05 15.68
CA GLU A 73 15.61 -12.49 15.42
C GLU A 73 14.34 -12.95 14.71
N LEU A 74 13.15 -12.54 15.17
CA LEU A 74 11.88 -12.87 14.52
C LEU A 74 11.87 -12.47 13.04
N PHE A 75 12.35 -11.26 12.74
CA PHE A 75 12.44 -10.78 11.35
C PHE A 75 13.50 -11.52 10.53
N GLY A 76 14.62 -11.93 11.14
CA GLY A 76 15.63 -12.76 10.48
C GLY A 76 15.09 -14.15 10.11
N CYS A 77 14.37 -14.79 11.04
CA CYS A 77 13.70 -16.07 10.80
C CYS A 77 12.60 -15.94 9.74
N PHE A 78 11.82 -14.85 9.78
CA PHE A 78 10.81 -14.60 8.75
C PHE A 78 11.43 -14.38 7.37
N LEU A 79 12.56 -13.65 7.29
CA LEU A 79 13.28 -13.47 6.02
C LEU A 79 13.74 -14.81 5.46
N THR A 80 14.31 -15.67 6.30
CA THR A 80 14.76 -17.01 5.92
C THR A 80 13.59 -17.84 5.40
N PHE A 81 12.44 -17.80 6.09
CA PHE A 81 11.22 -18.47 5.66
C PHE A 81 10.73 -17.99 4.27
N LEU A 82 10.85 -16.71 3.97
CA LEU A 82 10.48 -16.17 2.65
C LEU A 82 11.44 -16.64 1.55
N TYR A 83 12.73 -16.75 1.86
CA TYR A 83 13.75 -17.22 0.91
C TYR A 83 13.60 -18.70 0.54
N ASP A 84 13.08 -19.52 1.44
CA ASP A 84 12.79 -20.93 1.14
C ASP A 84 11.66 -21.08 0.10
N ASP A 85 10.78 -20.08 -0.01
CA ASP A 85 9.75 -20.03 -1.04
C ASP A 85 10.31 -19.44 -2.35
N LYS A 86 10.75 -20.34 -3.25
CA LYS A 86 11.30 -19.96 -4.56
C LYS A 86 10.34 -19.15 -5.45
N ALA A 87 9.04 -19.10 -5.14
CA ALA A 87 8.09 -18.26 -5.85
C ALA A 87 8.16 -16.78 -5.41
N ILE A 88 8.82 -16.48 -4.29
CA ILE A 88 8.96 -15.13 -3.75
C ILE A 88 10.35 -14.61 -4.10
N GLY A 89 10.39 -13.56 -4.93
CA GLY A 89 11.63 -12.86 -5.25
C GLY A 89 12.18 -12.08 -4.05
N TRP A 90 13.48 -11.75 -4.10
CA TRP A 90 14.15 -10.95 -3.08
C TRP A 90 13.44 -9.61 -2.81
N GLN A 91 13.09 -8.87 -3.87
CA GLN A 91 12.42 -7.58 -3.72
C GLN A 91 11.06 -7.72 -3.01
N THR A 92 10.28 -8.72 -3.38
CA THR A 92 9.00 -9.02 -2.73
C THR A 92 9.18 -9.40 -1.27
N SER A 93 10.23 -10.16 -0.94
CA SER A 93 10.56 -10.50 0.44
C SER A 93 10.84 -9.26 1.28
N MET A 94 11.63 -8.32 0.75
CA MET A 94 11.91 -7.04 1.42
C MET A 94 10.64 -6.18 1.55
N SER A 95 9.77 -6.14 0.54
CA SER A 95 8.47 -5.47 0.64
C SER A 95 7.59 -6.08 1.72
N TYR A 96 7.56 -7.41 1.86
CA TYR A 96 6.81 -8.09 2.90
C TYR A 96 7.35 -7.79 4.29
N LEU A 97 8.68 -7.85 4.48
CA LEU A 97 9.33 -7.46 5.73
C LEU A 97 8.99 -6.03 6.14
N SER A 98 9.12 -5.08 5.22
CA SER A 98 8.78 -3.68 5.48
C SER A 98 7.30 -3.51 5.82
N SER A 99 6.42 -4.24 5.13
CA SER A 99 4.98 -4.20 5.37
C SER A 99 4.61 -4.72 6.76
N ILE A 100 5.17 -5.85 7.18
CA ILE A 100 4.92 -6.43 8.52
C ILE A 100 5.50 -5.54 9.61
N ARG A 101 6.73 -5.04 9.42
CA ARG A 101 7.37 -4.13 10.37
C ARG A 101 6.50 -2.89 10.62
N ARG A 102 6.01 -2.23 9.58
CA ARG A 102 5.10 -1.07 9.70
C ARG A 102 3.80 -1.41 10.43
N GLN A 103 3.27 -2.62 10.25
CA GLN A 103 2.04 -3.05 10.92
C GLN A 103 2.23 -3.37 12.41
N LEU A 104 3.44 -3.71 12.83
CA LEU A 104 3.79 -4.02 14.22
C LEU A 104 4.31 -2.80 14.99
N GLU A 105 4.97 -1.88 14.30
CA GLU A 105 5.47 -0.62 14.87
C GLU A 105 4.40 0.50 14.89
N GLY A 106 3.31 0.32 14.15
CA GLY A 106 2.20 1.27 14.01
C GLY A 106 1.37 1.46 15.27
#